data_AF-A0A918TJ23-F1
#
_entry.id   AF-A0A918TJ23-F1
#
_cell.length_a   1.000
_cell.length_b   1.000
_cell.length_c   1.000
_cell.angle_alpha   90.00
_cell.angle_beta   90.00
_cell.angle_gamma   90.00
#
_symmetry.space_group_name_H-M   'P 1'
#
loop_
_entity.id
_entity.type
_entity.pdbx_description
1 polymer ?
#
loop_
_entity_poly.entity_id
_entity_poly.type
_entity_poly.pdbx_seq_one_letter_code
_entity_poly.pdbx_strand_id
1 'polypeptide(L)'
;MVKGAEFNAFLSELREIGWREWDPIGIVSYRARCEDEYDTYLLAAAEKLTSGASEQTVADYLVEVEIGRMGFTLAEGMHCRAMIVAGQISAIVHRK
;
A
#
# COMPACT_ATOMS: atom_id res chain seq x y z
N MET A 1 -9.83 0.59 -26.08
CA MET A 1 -8.50 1.18 -25.77
C MET A 1 -8.58 1.98 -24.47
N VAL A 2 -9.08 1.33 -23.40
CA VAL A 2 -9.19 1.86 -22.04
C VAL A 2 -8.56 0.79 -21.16
N LYS A 3 -7.26 0.91 -20.91
CA LYS A 3 -6.50 0.04 -19.98
C LYS A 3 -5.30 0.77 -19.36
N GLY A 4 -4.72 1.76 -20.05
CA GLY A 4 -3.59 2.54 -19.53
C GLY A 4 -3.97 3.67 -18.59
N ALA A 5 -4.92 4.54 -18.97
CA ALA A 5 -5.28 5.71 -18.18
C ALA A 5 -5.93 5.35 -16.82
N GLU A 6 -6.82 4.36 -16.81
CA GLU A 6 -7.47 3.90 -15.57
C GLU A 6 -6.52 3.16 -14.62
N PHE A 7 -5.51 2.48 -15.16
CA PHE A 7 -4.45 1.85 -14.38
C PHE A 7 -3.54 2.92 -13.76
N ASN A 8 -3.14 3.93 -14.54
CA ASN A 8 -2.33 5.03 -14.02
C ASN A 8 -3.05 5.83 -12.93
N ALA A 9 -4.35 6.10 -13.10
CA ALA A 9 -5.17 6.75 -12.07
C ALA A 9 -5.23 5.89 -10.79
N PHE A 10 -5.47 4.59 -10.94
CA PHE A 10 -5.48 3.65 -9.83
C PHE A 10 -4.15 3.58 -9.08
N LEU A 11 -3.03 3.44 -9.82
CA LEU A 11 -1.69 3.41 -9.25
C LEU A 11 -1.37 4.73 -8.53
N SER A 12 -1.78 5.87 -9.10
CA SER A 12 -1.63 7.17 -8.44
C SER A 12 -2.39 7.25 -7.11
N GLU A 13 -3.61 6.72 -7.03
CA GLU A 13 -4.38 6.67 -5.77
C GLU A 13 -3.70 5.77 -4.73
N LEU A 14 -3.18 4.60 -5.15
CA LEU A 14 -2.41 3.74 -4.27
C LEU A 14 -1.17 4.46 -3.72
N ARG A 15 -0.41 5.15 -4.58
CA ARG A 15 0.76 5.93 -4.18
C ARG A 15 0.41 6.99 -3.15
N GLU A 16 -0.68 7.75 -3.33
CA GLU A 16 -1.12 8.74 -2.34
C GLU A 16 -1.35 8.11 -0.95
N ILE A 17 -1.96 6.91 -0.89
CA ILE A 17 -2.10 6.17 0.38
C ILE A 17 -0.73 5.80 0.93
N GLY A 18 0.15 5.22 0.09
CA GLY A 18 1.50 4.82 0.49
C GLY A 18 2.28 5.97 1.12
N TRP A 19 2.28 7.14 0.47
CA TRP A 19 3.00 8.32 0.96
C TRP A 19 2.37 8.96 2.19
N ARG A 20 1.05 8.96 2.31
CA ARG A 20 0.34 9.61 3.42
C ARG A 20 0.29 8.77 4.68
N GLU A 21 -0.02 7.49 4.53
CA GLU A 21 -0.39 6.62 5.65
C GLU A 21 0.69 5.60 6.00
N TRP A 22 1.48 5.16 5.02
CA TRP A 22 2.40 4.05 5.22
C TRP A 22 3.85 4.49 5.42
N ASP A 23 4.44 5.18 4.43
CA ASP A 23 5.85 5.65 4.31
C ASP A 23 6.81 5.19 5.42
N PRO A 24 7.06 3.87 5.55
CA PRO A 24 7.78 3.34 6.71
C PRO A 24 9.27 3.73 6.69
N ILE A 25 9.82 4.06 5.51
CA ILE A 25 11.22 4.49 5.34
C ILE A 25 11.34 6.02 5.54
N GLY A 26 10.23 6.77 5.55
CA GLY A 26 10.22 8.21 5.82
C GLY A 26 10.85 9.05 4.71
N ILE A 27 10.66 8.65 3.44
CA ILE A 27 11.29 9.28 2.29
C ILE A 27 10.32 10.10 1.43
N VAL A 28 9.14 10.46 1.96
CA VAL A 28 8.14 11.30 1.26
C VAL A 28 8.73 12.60 0.70
N SER A 29 9.73 13.20 1.36
CA SER A 29 10.41 14.41 0.86
C SER A 29 11.21 14.18 -0.43
N TYR A 30 11.52 12.93 -0.76
CA TYR A 30 12.21 12.51 -1.97
C TYR A 30 11.28 11.89 -3.02
N ARG A 31 9.95 11.86 -2.79
CA ARG A 31 8.94 11.22 -3.65
C ARG A 31 9.13 11.49 -5.15
N ALA A 32 9.52 12.70 -5.54
CA ALA A 32 9.73 13.05 -6.96
C ALA A 32 10.87 12.25 -7.64
N ARG A 33 11.77 11.62 -6.85
CA ARG A 33 12.91 10.82 -7.32
C ARG A 33 12.73 9.31 -7.12
N CYS A 34 11.72 8.91 -6.35
CA CYS A 34 11.44 7.51 -5.98
C CYS A 34 9.93 7.26 -5.91
N GLU A 35 9.18 7.76 -6.89
CA GLU A 35 7.71 7.72 -6.88
C GLU A 35 7.16 6.28 -6.80
N ASP A 36 7.92 5.33 -7.35
CA ASP A 36 7.61 3.92 -7.49
C ASP A 36 8.07 3.05 -6.32
N GLU A 37 8.72 3.64 -5.30
CA GLU A 37 9.31 2.92 -4.15
C GLU A 37 8.34 1.88 -3.55
N TYR A 38 7.06 2.27 -3.42
CA TYR A 38 6.05 1.45 -2.75
C TYR A 38 5.12 0.69 -3.71
N ASP A 39 5.27 0.87 -5.03
CA ASP A 39 4.32 0.38 -6.03
C ASP A 39 4.11 -1.13 -5.93
N THR A 40 5.20 -1.89 -5.87
CA THR A 40 5.15 -3.36 -5.83
C THR A 40 4.36 -3.85 -4.62
N TYR A 41 4.51 -3.20 -3.47
CA TYR A 41 3.85 -3.60 -2.24
C TYR A 41 2.36 -3.23 -2.25
N LEU A 42 2.04 -2.02 -2.69
CA LEU A 42 0.67 -1.52 -2.74
C LEU A 42 -0.16 -2.24 -3.80
N LEU A 43 0.43 -2.57 -4.96
CA LEU A 43 -0.23 -3.37 -5.99
C LEU A 43 -0.52 -4.79 -5.48
N ALA A 44 0.43 -5.42 -4.78
CA ALA A 44 0.21 -6.74 -4.19
C ALA A 44 -0.87 -6.71 -3.08
N ALA A 45 -0.93 -5.64 -2.28
CA ALA A 45 -2.01 -5.43 -1.31
C ALA A 45 -3.37 -5.33 -2.00
N ALA A 46 -3.47 -4.55 -3.07
CA ALA A 46 -4.70 -4.40 -3.83
C ALA A 46 -5.12 -5.71 -4.54
N GLU A 47 -4.16 -6.47 -5.09
CA GLU A 47 -4.40 -7.77 -5.71
C GLU A 47 -4.99 -8.78 -4.70
N LYS A 48 -4.44 -8.82 -3.48
CA LYS A 48 -4.97 -9.66 -2.40
C LYS A 48 -6.42 -9.33 -2.08
N LEU A 49 -6.76 -8.05 -1.94
CA LEU A 49 -8.13 -7.60 -1.69
C LEU A 49 -9.07 -7.96 -2.84
N THR A 50 -8.63 -7.73 -4.09
CA THR A 50 -9.39 -8.10 -5.30
C THR A 50 -9.64 -9.62 -5.36
N SER A 51 -8.71 -10.41 -4.82
CA SER A 51 -8.81 -11.87 -4.73
C SER A 51 -9.63 -12.37 -3.53
N GLY A 52 -10.23 -11.47 -2.75
CA GLY A 52 -11.10 -11.80 -1.61
C GLY A 52 -10.39 -11.95 -0.26
N ALA A 53 -9.12 -11.53 -0.14
CA ALA A 53 -8.47 -11.45 1.17
C ALA A 53 -9.13 -10.39 2.06
N SER A 54 -9.06 -10.57 3.37
CA SER A 54 -9.55 -9.57 4.33
C SER A 54 -8.55 -8.41 4.50
N GLU A 55 -9.04 -7.29 5.02
CA GLU A 55 -8.19 -6.15 5.40
C GLU A 55 -7.13 -6.55 6.44
N GLN A 56 -7.47 -7.43 7.38
CA GLN A 56 -6.49 -8.00 8.33
C GLN A 56 -5.36 -8.74 7.62
N THR A 57 -5.67 -9.62 6.66
CA THR A 57 -4.64 -10.35 5.91
C THR A 57 -3.72 -9.39 5.13
N VAL A 58 -4.27 -8.28 4.62
CA VAL A 58 -3.47 -7.27 3.93
C VAL A 58 -2.65 -6.43 4.90
N ALA A 59 -3.17 -6.11 6.09
CA ALA A 59 -2.42 -5.43 7.13
C ALA A 59 -1.24 -6.28 7.62
N ASP A 60 -1.47 -7.58 7.86
CA ASP A 60 -0.41 -8.54 8.21
C ASP A 60 0.68 -8.60 7.14
N TYR A 61 0.28 -8.58 5.86
CA TYR A 61 1.22 -8.51 4.74
C TYR A 61 2.06 -7.23 4.74
N LEU A 62 1.46 -6.07 4.98
CA LEU A 62 2.21 -4.80 5.02
C LEU A 62 3.20 -4.77 6.20
N VAL A 63 2.81 -5.31 7.36
CA VAL A 63 3.73 -5.48 8.51
C VAL A 63 4.86 -6.45 8.16
N GLU A 64 4.59 -7.55 7.45
CA GLU A 64 5.64 -8.46 6.97
C GLU A 64 6.62 -7.74 6.05
N VAL A 65 6.15 -6.88 5.14
CA VAL A 65 7.04 -6.13 4.24
C VAL A 65 7.98 -5.22 5.05
N GLU A 66 7.44 -4.49 6.03
CA GLU A 66 8.24 -3.62 6.89
C GLU A 66 9.34 -4.41 7.64
N ILE A 67 9.03 -5.61 8.13
CA ILE A 67 9.98 -6.44 8.90
C ILE A 67 10.94 -7.20 7.97
N GLY A 68 10.40 -7.98 7.05
CA GLY A 68 11.12 -8.94 6.23
C GLY A 68 11.86 -8.32 5.05
N ARG A 69 11.39 -7.18 4.52
CA ARG A 69 12.00 -6.53 3.34
C ARG A 69 12.72 -5.24 3.67
N MET A 70 12.21 -4.47 4.63
CA MET A 70 12.81 -3.19 5.04
C MET A 70 13.69 -3.31 6.30
N GLY A 71 13.67 -4.47 6.96
CA GLY A 71 14.56 -4.77 8.09
C GLY A 71 14.13 -4.11 9.41
N PHE A 72 12.88 -3.67 9.53
CA PHE A 72 12.37 -3.14 10.79
C PHE A 72 12.08 -4.23 11.81
N THR A 73 12.03 -3.85 13.09
CA THR A 73 11.53 -4.71 14.16
C THR A 73 10.06 -4.40 14.40
N LEU A 74 9.28 -5.42 14.76
CA LEU A 74 7.88 -5.23 15.14
C LEU A 74 7.76 -4.18 16.26
N ALA A 75 6.95 -3.17 16.01
CA ALA A 75 6.71 -2.04 16.89
C ALA A 75 5.21 -1.81 17.10
N GLU A 76 4.88 -1.18 18.22
CA GLU A 76 3.51 -0.79 18.52
C GLU A 76 2.95 0.14 17.43
N GLY A 77 1.68 -0.08 17.07
CA GLY A 77 1.01 0.74 16.06
C GLY A 77 1.29 0.38 14.61
N MET A 78 2.28 -0.48 14.30
CA MET A 78 2.53 -0.94 12.91
C MET A 78 1.28 -1.58 12.29
N HIS A 79 0.66 -2.51 13.01
CA HIS A 79 -0.55 -3.16 12.54
C HIS A 79 -1.75 -2.20 12.47
N CYS A 80 -1.89 -1.26 13.42
CA CYS A 80 -2.97 -0.25 13.35
C CYS A 80 -2.84 0.65 12.12
N ARG A 81 -1.61 1.10 11.80
CA ARG A 81 -1.32 1.84 10.57
C ARG A 81 -1.60 0.99 9.33
N ALA A 82 -1.12 -0.25 9.32
CA ALA A 82 -1.34 -1.18 8.20
C ALA A 82 -2.84 -1.46 7.96
N MET A 83 -3.66 -1.50 9.02
CA MET A 83 -5.12 -1.59 8.91
C MET A 83 -5.74 -0.35 8.26
N ILE A 84 -5.26 0.85 8.57
CA ILE A 84 -5.72 2.08 7.90
C ILE A 84 -5.41 2.02 6.41
N VAL A 85 -4.19 1.63 6.06
CA VAL A 85 -3.75 1.46 4.66
C VAL A 85 -4.64 0.42 3.96
N ALA A 86 -4.82 -0.76 4.56
CA ALA A 86 -5.63 -1.84 4.01
C ALA A 86 -7.09 -1.40 3.77
N GLY A 87 -7.71 -0.69 4.71
CA GLY A 87 -9.06 -0.16 4.56
C GLY A 87 -9.19 0.88 3.45
N GLN A 88 -8.19 1.76 3.29
CA GLN A 88 -8.19 2.73 2.20
C GLN A 88 -8.01 2.06 0.83
N ILE A 89 -7.13 1.05 0.72
CA ILE A 89 -6.96 0.27 -0.53
C ILE A 89 -8.24 -0.52 -0.84
N SER A 90 -8.85 -1.15 0.17
CA SER A 90 -10.12 -1.87 0.06
C SER A 90 -11.22 -0.98 -0.51
N ALA A 91 -11.31 0.27 -0.03
CA ALA A 91 -12.25 1.24 -0.57
C ALA A 91 -11.97 1.61 -2.04
N ILE A 92 -10.69 1.69 -2.47
CA ILE A 92 -10.37 1.92 -3.89
C ILE A 92 -10.78 0.72 -4.75
N VAL A 93 -10.41 -0.49 -4.35
CA VAL A 93 -10.62 -1.72 -5.12
C VAL A 93 -12.12 -1.98 -5.34
N HIS A 94 -12.97 -1.76 -4.33
CA HIS A 94 -14.41 -2.00 -4.42
C HIS A 94 -15.22 -0.85 -5.05
N ARG A 95 -14.59 0.29 -5.37
CA ARG A 95 -15.25 1.40 -6.11
C ARG A 95 -15.24 1.19 -7.63
N LYS A 96 -14.48 0.22 -8.14
CA LYS A 96 -14.40 -0.15 -9.55
C LYS A 96 -15.28 -1.34 -9.87
#